data_AF-A0A357N9E5-F1
#
_entry.id   AF-A0A357N9E5-F1
#
_cell.length_a   1.000
_cell.length_b   1.000
_cell.length_c   1.000
_cell.angle_alpha   90.00
_cell.angle_beta   90.00
_cell.angle_gamma   90.00
#
_symmetry.space_group_name_H-M   'P 1'
#
loop_
_entity.id
_entity.type
_entity.pdbx_description
1 polymer ?
#
loop_
_entity_poly.entity_id
_entity_poly.type
_entity_poly.pdbx_seq_one_letter_code
_entity_poly.pdbx_strand_id
1 'polypeptide(L)' 'RITGGEGKEGDIELLQELGHTIKATALCGLGQTAPNPILSTIRYFRREYEEHIKEHKCAAKVCTFEK' A
#
# COMPACT_ATOMS: atom_id res chain seq x y z
N ARG A 1 -2.82 7.92 -4.52
CA ARG A 1 -2.11 8.79 -3.56
C ARG A 1 -0.61 8.49 -3.53
N ILE A 2 -0.14 7.38 -2.95
CA ILE A 2 1.31 7.07 -2.80
C ILE A 2 2.06 7.14 -4.15
N THR A 3 1.57 6.45 -5.18
CA THR A 3 2.18 6.44 -6.53
C THR A 3 2.07 7.78 -7.28
N GLY A 4 1.23 8.70 -6.80
CA GLY A 4 1.08 10.05 -7.34
C GLY A 4 1.90 11.10 -6.59
N GLY A 5 2.78 10.70 -5.67
CA GLY A 5 3.66 11.63 -4.94
C GLY A 5 3.00 12.31 -3.74
N GLU A 6 1.79 11.90 -3.38
CA GLU A 6 1.04 12.48 -2.26
C GLU A 6 1.06 11.58 -1.01
N GLY A 7 1.98 10.61 -0.97
CA GLY A 7 2.12 9.68 0.15
C GLY A 7 2.45 10.39 1.46
N LYS A 8 1.90 9.91 2.57
CA LYS A 8 2.13 10.48 3.91
C LYS A 8 2.51 9.41 4.93
N GLU A 9 3.17 9.82 6.00
CA GLU A 9 3.32 8.96 7.17
C GLU A 9 1.94 8.51 7.67
N GLY A 10 1.81 7.22 8.01
CA GLY A 10 0.52 6.60 8.35
C GLY A 10 -0.19 5.93 7.18
N ASP A 11 0.20 6.17 5.92
CA ASP A 11 -0.48 5.56 4.76
C ASP A 11 -0.34 4.03 4.74
N ILE A 12 0.82 3.52 5.16
CA ILE A 12 1.06 2.08 5.22
C ILE A 12 0.20 1.45 6.31
N GLU A 13 0.16 2.08 7.49
CA GLU A 13 -0.62 1.63 8.65
C GLU A 13 -2.11 1.58 8.32
N LEU A 14 -2.62 2.64 7.66
CA LEU A 14 -4.00 2.71 7.20
C LEU A 14 -4.32 1.58 6.20
N LEU A 15 -3.43 1.31 5.24
CA LEU A 15 -3.62 0.20 4.29
C LEU A 15 -3.64 -1.16 4.99
N GLN A 16 -2.80 -1.36 6.02
CA GLN A 16 -2.81 -2.59 6.81
C GLN A 16 -4.10 -2.74 7.61
N GLU A 17 -4.55 -1.68 8.30
CA GLU A 17 -5.79 -1.67 9.08
C GLU A 17 -7.00 -1.98 8.19
N LEU A 18 -7.13 -1.28 7.06
CA LEU A 18 -8.20 -1.50 6.09
C LEU A 18 -8.15 -2.93 5.55
N GLY A 19 -6.96 -3.41 5.18
CA GLY A 19 -6.80 -4.75 4.63
C GLY A 19 -7.20 -5.85 5.62
N HIS A 20 -6.82 -5.72 6.89
CA HIS A 20 -7.22 -6.64 7.94
C HIS A 20 -8.73 -6.56 8.24
N THR A 21 -9.30 -5.36 8.27
CA THR A 21 -10.73 -5.14 8.51
C THR A 21 -11.58 -5.75 7.41
N ILE A 22 -11.25 -5.50 6.14
CA ILE A 22 -11.97 -6.08 4.99
C ILE A 22 -11.87 -7.61 5.03
N LYS A 23 -10.68 -8.15 5.29
CA LYS A 23 -10.47 -9.59 5.39
C LYS A 23 -11.31 -10.25 6.47
N ALA A 24 -11.49 -9.58 7.61
CA ALA A 24 -12.25 -10.10 8.75
C ALA A 24 -13.77 -9.95 8.59
N THR A 25 -14.24 -8.92 7.88
CA THR A 25 -15.66 -8.56 7.81
C THR A 25 -16.35 -8.96 6.51
N ALA A 26 -15.61 -9.29 5.46
CA ALA A 26 -16.18 -9.68 4.18
C ALA A 26 -16.93 -11.03 4.24
N LEU A 27 -18.15 -11.04 3.72
CA LEU A 27 -19.04 -12.21 3.69
C LEU A 27 -18.69 -13.22 2.58
N CYS A 28 -18.03 -12.77 1.50
CA CYS A 28 -17.63 -13.64 0.39
C CYS A 28 -16.12 -13.87 0.36
N GLY A 29 -15.70 -15.02 -0.16
CA GLY A 29 -14.28 -15.39 -0.25
C GLY A 29 -13.43 -14.43 -1.10
N LEU A 30 -14.04 -13.79 -2.12
CA LEU A 30 -13.37 -12.76 -2.90
C LEU A 30 -13.01 -11.55 -2.03
N GLY A 31 -13.94 -11.04 -1.23
CA GLY A 31 -13.69 -9.91 -0.33
C GLY A 31 -12.64 -10.25 0.75
N GLN A 32 -12.62 -11.50 1.23
CA GLN A 32 -11.61 -11.96 2.18
C GLN A 32 -10.20 -12.05 1.58
N THR A 33 -10.09 -12.33 0.28
CA THR A 33 -8.81 -12.54 -0.41
C THR A 33 -8.30 -11.30 -1.14
N ALA A 34 -9.18 -10.38 -1.53
CA ALA A 34 -8.83 -9.14 -2.22
C ALA A 34 -7.77 -8.28 -1.50
N PRO A 35 -7.69 -8.21 -0.16
CA PRO A 35 -6.63 -7.48 0.53
C PRO A 35 -5.27 -8.19 0.56
N ASN A 36 -5.21 -9.49 0.25
CA ASN A 36 -3.97 -10.27 0.40
C ASN A 36 -2.80 -9.73 -0.43
N PRO A 37 -2.98 -9.27 -1.69
CA PRO A 37 -1.90 -8.65 -2.46
C PRO A 37 -1.34 -7.40 -1.77
N ILE A 38 -2.18 -6.54 -1.19
CA ILE A 38 -1.74 -5.33 -0.48
C ILE A 38 -0.97 -5.70 0.79
N LEU A 39 -1.50 -6.63 1.60
CA LEU A 39 -0.85 -7.05 2.84
C LEU A 39 0.48 -7.77 2.58
N SER A 40 0.56 -8.58 1.52
CA SER A 40 1.80 -9.28 1.17
C SER A 40 2.84 -8.33 0.60
N THR A 41 2.46 -7.36 -0.25
CA THR A 41 3.41 -6.39 -0.77
C THR A 41 3.93 -5.48 0.32
N ILE A 42 3.09 -5.06 1.28
CA ILE A 42 3.57 -4.31 2.45
C ILE A 42 4.53 -5.17 3.28
N ARG A 43 4.26 -6.48 3.46
CA ARG A 43 5.13 -7.37 4.23
C ARG A 43 6.52 -7.54 3.59
N TYR A 44 6.58 -7.74 2.29
CA TYR A 44 7.83 -8.08 1.60
C TYR A 44 8.56 -6.88 0.98
N PHE A 45 7.82 -5.83 0.62
CA PHE A 45 8.34 -4.65 -0.08
C PHE A 45 8.06 -3.35 0.69
N ARG A 46 7.93 -3.41 2.02
CA ARG A 46 7.67 -2.22 2.86
C ARG A 46 8.57 -1.03 2.53
N ARG A 47 9.86 -1.31 2.34
CA ARG A 47 10.86 -0.29 2.01
C ARG A 47 10.50 0.47 0.74
N GLU A 48 9.96 -0.19 -0.28
CA GLU A 48 9.54 0.50 -1.51
C GLU A 48 8.38 1.46 -1.24
N TYR A 49 7.42 1.10 -0.39
CA TYR A 49 6.36 2.04 0.03
C TYR A 49 6.95 3.23 0.78
N GLU A 50 7.91 3.00 1.69
CA GLU A 50 8.58 4.06 2.45
C GLU A 50 9.39 5.01 1.55
N GLU A 51 10.08 4.49 0.52
CA GLU A 51 10.77 5.28 -0.50
C GLU A 51 9.79 6.16 -1.30
N HIS A 52 8.61 5.62 -1.66
CA HIS A 52 7.58 6.41 -2.35
C HIS A 52 7.02 7.53 -1.45
N ILE A 53 6.85 7.27 -0.15
CA ILE A 53 6.26 8.21 0.80
C ILE A 53 7.26 9.29 1.23
N LYS A 54 8.49 8.91 1.57
CA LYS A 54 9.48 9.82 2.18
C LYS A 54 10.37 10.50 1.15
N GLU A 55 10.76 9.77 0.11
CA GLU A 55 11.73 10.23 -0.88
C GLU A 55 11.08 10.63 -2.20
N HIS A 56 9.77 10.38 -2.35
CA HIS A 56 9.07 10.50 -3.63
C HIS A 56 9.88 9.81 -4.75
N LYS A 57 10.30 8.57 -4.48
CA LYS A 57 11.16 7.79 -5.36
C LYS A 57 10.58 6.41 -5.59
N CYS A 58 10.64 5.97 -6.84
CA CYS A 58 10.16 4.66 -7.27
C CYS A 58 11.34 3.80 -7.73
N ALA A 59 11.70 2.78 -6.95
CA ALA A 59 12.78 1.85 -7.30
C ALA A 59 12.53 1.13 -8.64
N ALA A 60 11.26 0.81 -8.94
CA ALA A 60 10.83 0.21 -10.19
C ALA A 60 10.81 1.21 -11.38
N LYS A 61 11.01 2.51 -11.13
CA LYS A 61 11.01 3.59 -12.13
C LYS A 61 9.73 3.69 -12.97
N VAL A 62 8.61 3.19 -12.46
CA VAL A 62 7.30 3.23 -13.14
C VAL A 62 6.46 4.44 -12.74
N CYS A 63 6.65 4.97 -11.53
CA CYS A 63 5.94 6.16 -11.07
C CYS A 63 6.75 7.42 -11.39
N THR A 64 6.06 8.42 -11.94
CA THR A 64 6.57 9.77 -12.14
C THR A 64 5.95 10.69 -11.09
N PHE A 65 6.80 11.30 -10.27
CA PHE A 65 6.38 12.31 -9.31
C PHE A 65 6.65 13.67 -9.94
N GLU A 66 5.60 14.29 -10.46
CA GLU A 66 5.69 15.68 -10.90
C GLU A 66 5.89 16.56 -9.65
N LYS A 67 6.78 17.56 -9.77
CA LYS A 67 7.02 18.55 -8.71
C LYS A 67 6.05 19.70 -8.82
#